data_AF-A0A2U9CY60-F1
#
_entry.id   AF-A0A2U9CY60-F1
#
_cell.length_a   1.000
_cell.length_b   1.000
_cell.length_c   1.000
_cell.angle_alpha   90.00
_cell.angle_beta   90.00
_cell.angle_gamma   90.00
#
_symmetry.space_group_name_H-M   'P 1'
#
loop_
_entity.id
_entity.type
_entity.pdbx_description
1 polymer ?
#
loop_
_entity_poly.entity_id
_entity_poly.type
_entity_poly.pdbx_seq_one_letter_code
_entity_poly.pdbx_strand_id
1 'polypeptide(L)'
;MSWVCKMELSESVQRGLQSLADASSFDQSGFQALVDVSFRSLLSARGDPEVLDQPELKQVDQILLKQTHTAAATFILEAVKHNADRSTISSSLEELTFSAERIEIFYCTYQTHKKELGRLLAREANTSDQRRFLASAVPREEWTGR
;
A
#
# COMPACT_ATOMS: atom_id res chain seq x y z
N MET A 1 26.94 10.29 -1.26
CA MET A 1 25.66 11.03 -1.28
C MET A 1 24.66 10.07 -1.91
N SER A 2 23.70 9.45 -1.23
CA SER A 2 23.00 9.87 -0.01
C SER A 2 22.48 8.62 0.71
N TRP A 3 22.78 8.47 2.00
CA TRP A 3 22.08 7.55 2.88
C TRP A 3 20.74 8.21 3.23
N VAL A 4 19.77 8.11 2.33
CA VAL A 4 18.37 8.41 2.65
C VAL A 4 17.74 7.08 3.03
N CYS A 5 16.99 7.07 4.12
CA CYS A 5 16.25 5.93 4.69
C CYS A 5 15.24 5.37 3.69
N LYS A 6 15.70 4.69 2.65
CA LYS A 6 14.83 4.11 1.63
C LYS A 6 14.08 2.97 2.28
N MET A 7 12.75 3.01 2.23
CA MET A 7 11.94 1.84 2.57
C MET A 7 12.41 0.70 1.66
N GLU A 8 12.85 -0.42 2.24
CA GLU A 8 13.31 -1.57 1.47
C GLU A 8 12.11 -2.31 0.91
N LEU A 9 11.60 -1.82 -0.23
CA LEU A 9 10.50 -2.43 -0.96
C LEU A 9 11.04 -3.50 -1.92
N SER A 10 10.41 -4.68 -1.93
CA SER A 10 10.73 -5.72 -2.93
C SER A 10 10.40 -5.25 -4.34
N GLU A 11 11.02 -5.85 -5.36
CA GLU A 11 10.73 -5.52 -6.76
C GLU A 11 9.25 -5.71 -7.12
N SER A 12 8.58 -6.70 -6.55
CA SER A 12 7.14 -6.94 -6.75
C SER A 12 6.29 -5.79 -6.21
N VAL A 13 6.64 -5.24 -5.05
CA VAL A 13 5.95 -4.09 -4.46
C VAL A 13 6.23 -2.83 -5.28
N GLN A 14 7.47 -2.63 -5.72
CA GLN A 14 7.81 -1.49 -6.58
C GLN A 14 7.04 -1.53 -7.90
N ARG A 15 6.96 -2.69 -8.57
CA ARG A 15 6.19 -2.84 -9.82
C ARG A 15 4.70 -2.60 -9.59
N GLY A 16 4.13 -3.15 -8.51
CA GLY A 16 2.72 -2.91 -8.17
C GLY A 16 2.42 -1.43 -7.91
N LEU A 17 3.33 -0.71 -7.24
CA LEU A 17 3.19 0.73 -7.03
C LEU A 17 3.38 1.53 -8.33
N GLN A 18 4.30 1.14 -9.21
CA GLN A 18 4.47 1.75 -10.53
C GLN A 18 3.21 1.59 -11.39
N SER A 19 2.55 0.43 -11.34
CA SER A 19 1.25 0.24 -11.98
C SER A 19 0.16 1.12 -11.39
N LEU A 20 0.20 1.40 -10.08
CA LEU A 20 -0.71 2.35 -9.44
C LEU A 20 -0.43 3.82 -9.82
N ALA A 21 0.84 4.15 -10.08
CA ALA A 21 1.25 5.46 -10.55
C ALA A 21 0.76 5.73 -11.98
N ASP A 22 0.64 4.68 -12.79
CA ASP A 22 0.29 4.76 -14.19
C ASP A 22 -1.17 5.19 -14.41
N ALA A 23 -1.33 6.38 -14.98
CA ALA A 23 -2.63 6.97 -15.31
C ALA A 23 -3.37 6.20 -16.41
N SER A 24 -2.69 5.36 -17.19
CA SER A 24 -3.35 4.48 -18.18
C SER A 24 -4.03 3.27 -17.54
N SER A 25 -3.54 2.85 -16.37
CA SER A 25 -4.06 1.74 -15.58
C SER A 25 -5.09 2.20 -14.55
N PHE A 26 -4.86 3.35 -13.91
CA PHE A 26 -5.75 3.93 -12.91
C PHE A 26 -6.04 5.39 -13.24
N ASP A 27 -7.29 5.72 -13.51
CA ASP A 27 -7.74 7.10 -13.53
C ASP A 27 -7.67 7.72 -12.13
N GLN A 28 -7.97 9.01 -12.00
CA GLN A 28 -7.84 9.72 -10.73
C GLN A 28 -8.77 9.14 -9.66
N SER A 29 -10.00 8.79 -10.05
CA SER A 29 -11.00 8.15 -9.18
C SER A 29 -10.55 6.77 -8.71
N GLY A 30 -10.08 5.92 -9.62
CA GLY A 30 -9.59 4.58 -9.30
C GLY A 30 -8.36 4.61 -8.42
N PHE A 31 -7.45 5.57 -8.64
CA PHE A 31 -6.30 5.80 -7.76
C PHE A 31 -6.75 6.11 -6.32
N GLN A 32 -7.63 7.10 -6.16
CA GLN A 32 -8.15 7.49 -4.84
C GLN A 32 -8.85 6.32 -4.15
N ALA A 33 -9.74 5.63 -4.88
CA ALA A 33 -10.47 4.48 -4.36
C ALA A 33 -9.52 3.36 -3.90
N LEU A 34 -8.47 3.06 -4.67
CA LEU A 34 -7.49 2.03 -4.28
C LEU A 34 -6.71 2.43 -3.02
N VAL A 35 -6.27 3.69 -2.94
CA VAL A 35 -5.57 4.20 -1.76
C VAL A 35 -6.46 4.08 -0.53
N ASP A 36 -7.69 4.58 -0.59
CA ASP A 36 -8.65 4.50 0.53
C ASP A 36 -8.94 3.05 0.93
N VAL A 37 -9.17 2.17 -0.03
CA VAL A 37 -9.39 0.74 0.21
C VAL A 37 -8.15 0.08 0.84
N SER A 38 -6.94 0.46 0.42
CA SER A 38 -5.69 -0.04 1.00
C SER A 38 -5.59 0.32 2.49
N PHE A 39 -5.90 1.57 2.86
CA PHE A 39 -5.95 2.00 4.25
C PHE A 39 -7.05 1.28 5.04
N ARG A 40 -8.27 1.23 4.50
CA ARG A 40 -9.42 0.55 5.14
C ARG A 40 -9.18 -0.93 5.34
N SER A 41 -8.56 -1.60 4.37
CA SER A 41 -8.24 -3.03 4.45
C SER A 41 -7.23 -3.32 5.56
N LEU A 42 -6.29 -2.42 5.83
CA LEU A 42 -5.32 -2.57 6.93
C LEU A 42 -5.97 -2.31 8.30
N LEU A 43 -6.93 -1.40 8.35
CA LEU A 43 -7.66 -1.05 9.58
C LEU A 43 -8.77 -2.05 9.92
N SER A 44 -9.31 -2.74 8.90
CA SER A 44 -10.32 -3.78 9.08
C SER A 44 -9.69 -5.04 9.69
N ALA A 45 -10.22 -5.48 10.83
CA ALA A 45 -9.80 -6.71 11.51
C ALA A 45 -10.10 -7.99 10.71
N ARG A 46 -10.83 -7.89 9.60
CA ARG A 46 -11.12 -8.98 8.67
C ARG A 46 -10.88 -8.47 7.26
N GLY A 47 -10.01 -9.13 6.51
CA GLY A 47 -9.81 -8.87 5.08
C GLY A 47 -11.10 -9.09 4.33
N ASP A 48 -11.93 -8.05 4.27
CA ASP A 48 -13.25 -8.08 3.69
C ASP A 48 -13.09 -8.24 2.18
N PRO A 49 -13.50 -9.36 1.57
CA PRO A 49 -13.30 -9.59 0.14
C PRO A 49 -14.04 -8.55 -0.72
N GLU A 50 -15.05 -7.88 -0.16
CA GLU A 50 -15.80 -6.81 -0.81
C GLU A 50 -15.10 -5.45 -0.76
N VAL A 51 -13.98 -5.31 -0.03
CA VAL A 51 -13.29 -4.02 0.10
C VAL A 51 -12.82 -3.50 -1.27
N LEU A 52 -12.45 -4.41 -2.18
CA LEU A 52 -12.02 -4.12 -3.55
C LEU A 52 -13.18 -3.98 -4.55
N ASP A 53 -14.43 -4.26 -4.18
CA ASP A 53 -15.60 -4.13 -5.06
C ASP A 53 -16.14 -2.69 -5.08
N GLN A 54 -15.25 -1.73 -5.36
CA GLN A 54 -15.62 -0.32 -5.53
C GLN A 54 -16.01 -0.07 -6.99
N PRO A 55 -17.05 0.75 -7.27
CA PRO A 55 -17.47 1.05 -8.62
C PRO A 55 -16.36 1.68 -9.47
N GLU A 56 -15.48 2.47 -8.86
CA GLU A 56 -14.32 3.13 -9.48
C GLU A 56 -13.23 2.12 -9.90
N LEU A 57 -13.21 0.93 -9.30
CA LEU A 57 -12.19 -0.10 -9.54
C LEU A 57 -12.68 -1.19 -10.51
N LYS A 58 -13.96 -1.18 -10.91
CA LYS A 58 -14.57 -2.22 -11.76
C LYS A 58 -13.97 -2.33 -13.16
N GLN A 59 -13.33 -1.26 -13.65
CA GLN A 59 -12.70 -1.23 -14.98
C GLN A 59 -11.24 -1.71 -14.94
N VAL A 60 -10.66 -1.84 -13.75
CA VAL A 60 -9.28 -2.30 -13.55
C VAL A 60 -9.26 -3.83 -13.57
N ASP A 61 -8.26 -4.41 -14.24
CA ASP A 61 -8.05 -5.86 -14.23
C ASP A 61 -7.91 -6.38 -12.78
N GLN A 62 -8.59 -7.49 -12.46
CA GLN A 62 -8.65 -7.99 -11.09
C GLN A 62 -7.30 -8.46 -10.54
N ILE A 63 -6.40 -8.95 -11.41
CA ILE A 63 -5.05 -9.38 -11.02
C ILE A 63 -4.23 -8.13 -10.69
N LEU A 64 -4.28 -7.13 -11.57
CA LEU A 64 -3.61 -5.85 -11.37
C LEU A 64 -4.11 -5.15 -10.09
N LEU A 65 -5.42 -5.19 -9.86
CA LEU A 65 -6.05 -4.59 -8.69
C LEU A 65 -5.55 -5.22 -7.38
N LYS A 66 -5.49 -6.55 -7.32
CA LYS A 66 -4.96 -7.26 -6.14
C LYS A 66 -3.48 -6.96 -5.94
N GLN A 67 -2.68 -6.96 -7.00
CA GLN A 67 -1.25 -6.69 -6.93
C GLN A 67 -0.96 -5.27 -6.44
N THR A 68 -1.63 -4.28 -7.01
CA THR A 68 -1.49 -2.86 -6.64
C THR A 68 -1.99 -2.60 -5.22
N HIS A 69 -3.10 -3.21 -4.80
CA HIS A 69 -3.58 -3.16 -3.42
C HIS A 69 -2.57 -3.73 -2.43
N THR A 70 -2.06 -4.94 -2.68
CA THR A 70 -1.04 -5.56 -1.81
C THR A 70 0.24 -4.73 -1.75
N ALA A 71 0.67 -4.18 -2.88
CA ALA A 71 1.84 -3.30 -2.95
C ALA A 71 1.63 -2.00 -2.16
N ALA A 72 0.48 -1.35 -2.33
CA ALA A 72 0.10 -0.15 -1.59
C ALA A 72 0.00 -0.41 -0.08
N ALA A 73 -0.68 -1.49 0.32
CA ALA A 73 -0.77 -1.89 1.72
C ALA A 73 0.62 -2.14 2.34
N THR A 74 1.52 -2.80 1.60
CA THR A 74 2.89 -3.05 2.06
C THR A 74 3.66 -1.74 2.24
N PHE A 75 3.56 -0.82 1.29
CA PHE A 75 4.18 0.49 1.38
C PHE A 75 3.64 1.29 2.58
N ILE A 76 2.33 1.30 2.80
CA ILE A 76 1.70 1.96 3.94
C ILE A 76 2.27 1.41 5.26
N LEU A 77 2.37 0.09 5.40
CA LEU A 77 2.91 -0.54 6.60
C LEU A 77 4.38 -0.17 6.83
N GLU A 78 5.23 -0.20 5.80
CA GLU A 78 6.63 0.22 5.91
C GLU A 78 6.75 1.72 6.24
N ALA A 79 5.91 2.57 5.65
CA ALA A 79 5.87 3.99 5.95
C ALA A 79 5.52 4.25 7.44
N VAL A 80 4.50 3.57 7.99
CA VAL A 80 4.15 3.71 9.41
C VAL A 80 5.26 3.13 10.30
N LYS A 81 5.81 1.96 9.96
CA LYS A 81 6.89 1.30 10.71
C LYS A 81 8.14 2.17 10.82
N HIS A 82 8.53 2.82 9.74
CA HIS A 82 9.67 3.76 9.72
C HIS A 82 9.30 5.17 10.22
N ASN A 83 8.06 5.39 10.66
CA ASN A 83 7.53 6.70 11.05
C ASN A 83 7.74 7.77 9.96
N ALA A 84 7.65 7.37 8.69
CA ALA A 84 7.97 8.20 7.54
C ALA A 84 7.24 9.53 7.59
N ASP A 85 7.99 10.59 7.31
CA ASP A 85 7.54 11.96 7.16
C ASP A 85 7.22 12.25 5.68
N ARG A 86 6.74 13.47 5.41
CA ARG A 86 6.36 13.87 4.04
C ARG A 86 7.51 13.72 3.06
N SER A 87 8.73 14.14 3.44
CA SER A 87 9.87 14.11 2.53
C SER A 87 10.22 12.68 2.12
N THR A 88 10.26 11.76 3.09
CA THR A 88 10.53 10.34 2.84
C THR A 88 9.47 9.71 1.93
N ILE A 89 8.18 9.97 2.19
CA ILE A 89 7.08 9.44 1.38
C ILE A 89 7.11 10.02 -0.04
N SER A 90 7.24 11.34 -0.17
CA SER A 90 7.30 12.02 -1.47
C SER A 90 8.47 11.49 -2.30
N SER A 91 9.70 11.47 -1.77
CA SER A 91 10.86 10.96 -2.51
C SER A 91 10.70 9.48 -2.89
N SER A 92 10.13 8.65 -2.02
CA SER A 92 9.91 7.23 -2.35
C SER A 92 8.88 7.03 -3.47
N LEU A 93 7.80 7.82 -3.47
CA LEU A 93 6.75 7.73 -4.50
C LEU A 93 7.17 8.39 -5.82
N GLU A 94 7.96 9.46 -5.78
CA GLU A 94 8.56 10.09 -6.97
C GLU A 94 9.46 9.11 -7.73
N GLU A 95 10.28 8.33 -7.01
CA GLU A 95 11.08 7.25 -7.61
C GLU A 95 10.23 6.15 -8.26
N LEU A 96 8.99 6.00 -7.81
CA LEU A 96 8.00 5.06 -8.36
C LEU A 96 7.11 5.71 -9.42
N THR A 97 7.51 6.89 -9.94
CA THR A 97 6.85 7.64 -11.02
C THR A 97 5.50 8.26 -10.68
N PHE A 98 5.17 8.43 -9.38
CA PHE A 98 3.94 9.12 -8.99
C PHE A 98 4.02 10.61 -9.32
N SER A 99 2.91 11.18 -9.79
CA SER A 99 2.76 12.63 -9.94
C SER A 99 2.61 13.31 -8.58
N ALA A 100 2.97 14.60 -8.51
CA ALA A 100 2.83 15.40 -7.29
C ALA A 100 1.40 15.41 -6.74
N GLU A 101 0.38 15.38 -7.62
CA GLU A 101 -1.02 15.29 -7.23
C GLU A 101 -1.35 13.97 -6.52
N ARG A 102 -0.90 12.83 -7.09
CA ARG A 102 -1.12 11.51 -6.49
C ARG A 102 -0.38 11.34 -5.17
N ILE A 103 0.83 11.90 -5.08
CA ILE A 103 1.60 11.96 -3.83
C ILE A 103 0.84 12.75 -2.77
N GLU A 104 0.26 13.89 -3.13
CA GLU A 104 -0.48 14.72 -2.18
C GLU A 104 -1.70 13.98 -1.62
N ILE A 105 -2.48 13.36 -2.50
CA ILE A 105 -3.63 12.54 -2.13
C ILE A 105 -3.19 11.42 -1.19
N PHE A 106 -2.18 10.65 -1.59
CA PHE A 106 -1.65 9.55 -0.80
C PHE A 106 -1.23 10.01 0.59
N TYR A 107 -0.47 11.11 0.66
CA TYR A 107 0.04 11.65 1.92
C TYR A 107 -1.08 12.17 2.82
N CYS A 108 -2.10 12.83 2.27
CA CYS A 108 -3.26 13.29 3.04
C CYS A 108 -4.03 12.12 3.65
N THR A 109 -4.27 11.05 2.88
CA THR A 109 -4.92 9.84 3.39
C THR A 109 -4.05 9.14 4.44
N TYR A 110 -2.74 9.09 4.22
CA TYR A 110 -1.77 8.56 5.19
C TYR A 110 -1.82 9.33 6.51
N GLN A 111 -1.79 10.67 6.49
CA GLN A 111 -1.83 11.47 7.72
C GLN A 111 -3.10 11.22 8.54
N THR A 112 -4.23 11.06 7.86
CA THR A 112 -5.53 10.80 8.49
C THR A 112 -5.50 9.48 9.27
N HIS A 113 -4.89 8.43 8.71
CA HIS A 113 -4.90 7.08 9.28
C HIS A 113 -3.63 6.71 10.06
N LYS A 114 -2.54 7.50 9.97
CA LYS A 114 -1.22 7.20 10.57
C LYS A 114 -1.30 6.85 12.05
N LYS A 115 -2.08 7.60 12.82
CA LYS A 115 -2.22 7.38 14.28
C LYS A 115 -2.86 6.03 14.58
N GLU A 116 -3.85 5.62 13.80
CA GLU A 116 -4.58 4.38 14.01
C GLU A 116 -3.76 3.18 13.55
N LEU A 117 -3.16 3.25 12.37
CA LEU A 117 -2.24 2.23 11.87
C LEU A 117 -1.03 2.04 12.79
N GLY A 118 -0.48 3.13 13.34
CA GLY A 118 0.63 3.05 14.30
C GLY A 118 0.23 2.33 15.59
N ARG A 119 -1.00 2.52 16.08
CA ARG A 119 -1.52 1.77 17.23
C ARG A 119 -1.72 0.29 16.91
N LEU A 120 -2.22 -0.03 15.73
CA LEU A 120 -2.36 -1.41 15.27
C LEU A 120 -0.99 -2.09 15.18
N LEU A 121 -0.02 -1.48 14.51
CA LEU A 121 1.33 -2.03 14.42
C LEU A 121 2.00 -2.18 15.80
N ALA A 122 1.82 -1.23 16.72
CA ALA A 122 2.34 -1.36 18.08
C ALA A 122 1.66 -2.50 18.88
N ARG A 123 0.36 -2.71 18.67
CA ARG A 123 -0.40 -3.82 19.27
C ARG A 123 0.05 -5.17 18.70
N GLU A 124 0.19 -5.26 17.39
CA GLU A 124 0.65 -6.47 16.70
C GLU A 124 2.14 -6.74 16.94
N ALA A 125 2.99 -5.74 17.16
CA ALA A 125 4.40 -5.94 17.53
C ALA A 125 4.57 -6.54 18.94
N ASN A 126 3.57 -6.40 19.81
CA ASN A 126 3.58 -6.95 21.17
C ASN A 126 3.03 -8.38 21.23
N THR A 127 2.57 -8.92 20.11
CA THR A 127 2.04 -10.28 19.96
C THR A 127 2.88 -10.95 18.85
N SER A 128 3.42 -12.15 19.03
CA SER A 128 4.43 -12.74 18.12
C SER A 128 3.93 -13.12 16.70
N ASP A 129 2.92 -12.44 16.15
CA ASP A 129 2.06 -12.85 15.02
C ASP A 129 2.22 -11.97 13.75
N GLN A 130 3.32 -11.22 13.62
CA GLN A 130 3.59 -10.36 12.44
C GLN A 130 3.66 -11.14 11.11
N ARG A 131 3.95 -12.45 11.15
CA ARG A 131 3.99 -13.32 9.95
C ARG A 131 2.60 -13.66 9.41
N ARG A 132 1.55 -13.61 10.24
CA ARG A 132 0.21 -14.08 9.86
C ARG A 132 -0.59 -13.04 9.09
N PHE A 133 -0.40 -11.76 9.43
CA PHE A 133 -1.02 -10.64 8.71
C PHE A 133 -0.45 -10.46 7.29
N LEU A 134 0.88 -10.60 7.14
CA LEU A 134 1.52 -10.60 5.82
C LEU A 134 1.12 -11.84 5.01
N ALA A 135 0.96 -13.00 5.66
CA ALA A 135 0.53 -14.23 4.99
C ALA A 135 -0.97 -14.25 4.61
N SER A 136 -1.81 -13.40 5.22
CA SER A 136 -3.23 -13.26 4.83
C SER A 136 -3.46 -12.20 3.75
N ALA A 137 -2.56 -11.21 3.62
CA ALA A 137 -2.65 -10.14 2.63
C ALA A 137 -1.99 -10.51 1.28
N VAL A 138 -1.24 -11.60 1.22
CA VAL A 138 -0.55 -12.11 0.03
C VAL A 138 -1.03 -13.54 -0.24
N PRO A 139 -1.65 -13.84 -1.40
CA PRO A 139 -2.03 -15.21 -1.73
C PRO A 139 -0.79 -16.12 -1.76
N ARG A 140 -0.87 -17.23 -1.02
CA ARG A 140 0.21 -18.18 -0.75
C ARG A 140 0.55 -19.09 -1.96
N GLU A 141 0.52 -18.58 -3.18
CA GLU A 141 0.81 -19.38 -4.40
C GLU A 141 2.20 -19.14 -5.01
N GLU A 142 3.01 -18.22 -4.47
CA GLU A 142 4.36 -17.92 -5.00
C GLU A 142 5.50 -18.38 -4.08
N TRP A 143 5.35 -19.51 -3.36
CA TRP A 143 6.42 -20.12 -2.55
C TRP A 143 6.61 -21.62 -2.77
N THR A 144 6.12 -22.16 -3.87
CA THR A 144 6.55 -23.48 -4.34
C THR A 144 7.18 -23.32 -5.70
N GLY A 145 8.49 -23.04 -5.70
CA GLY A 145 9.32 -23.37 -6.83
C GLY A 145 9.16 -24.84 -7.17
N ARG A 146 8.79 -25.09 -8.42
CA ARG A 146 9.23 -26.27 -9.14
C ARG A 146 9.52 -25.86 -10.58
#